data_AF-A0A368GEF4-F1
#
_entry.id   AF-A0A368GEF4-F1
#
_cell.length_a   1.000
_cell.length_b   1.000
_cell.length_c   1.000
_cell.angle_alpha   90.00
_cell.angle_beta   90.00
_cell.angle_gamma   90.00
#
_symmetry.space_group_name_H-M   'P 1'
#
loop_
_entity.id
_entity.type
_entity.pdbx_description
1 polymer ?
#
loop_
_entity_poly.entity_id
_entity_poly.type
_entity_poly.pdbx_seq_one_letter_code
_entity_poly.pdbx_strand_id
1 'polypeptide(L)'
;MKQSKSFSFNKSTIKSSIDNRLHGRRHIVDVQELELKLRKISRDESSRFRRRVLSSDEPIIFIGGIPRSGTTLMRAMLDSHPDIRWHCTRKLSEFLSGEETSIIPAILYMREQWANDYMVNVANLSGITQTTLDKATSAFISEIIANHGPMVTRLCNKDPYTASYIAFLTRVFPKSKHILMIRDARATIHSIADRKVPIVGYNRSDFQASFDFQRQCLFS
;
A
#
# COMPACT_ATOMS: atom_id res chain seq x y z
N MET A 1 18.86 -59.25 39.10
CA MET A 1 17.42 -59.27 38.73
C MET A 1 16.98 -57.86 38.36
N LYS A 2 15.96 -57.73 37.50
CA LYS A 2 15.39 -56.45 37.05
C LYS A 2 14.60 -55.77 38.18
N GLN A 3 14.60 -54.43 38.24
CA GLN A 3 13.40 -53.66 38.57
C GLN A 3 13.47 -52.24 37.98
N SER A 4 12.30 -51.66 37.74
CA SER A 4 12.08 -50.59 36.75
C SER A 4 12.15 -49.18 37.33
N LYS A 5 12.89 -48.28 36.68
CA LYS A 5 12.68 -46.83 36.83
C LYS A 5 11.45 -46.41 36.02
N SER A 6 10.42 -45.92 36.69
CA SER A 6 9.23 -45.35 36.07
C SER A 6 9.57 -44.04 35.36
N PHE A 7 9.27 -43.97 34.06
CA PHE A 7 9.46 -42.75 33.27
C PHE A 7 8.25 -41.83 33.48
N SER A 8 8.32 -40.93 34.46
CA SER A 8 7.28 -39.92 34.68
C SER A 8 7.34 -38.85 33.58
N PHE A 9 6.51 -38.99 32.55
CA PHE A 9 6.38 -37.97 31.51
C PHE A 9 5.81 -36.67 32.11
N ASN A 10 6.67 -35.65 32.18
CA ASN A 10 6.33 -34.35 32.75
C ASN A 10 5.35 -33.61 31.82
N LYS A 11 4.05 -33.58 32.19
CA LYS A 11 2.97 -33.04 31.34
C LYS A 11 3.09 -31.54 31.03
N SER A 12 3.92 -30.80 31.76
CA SER A 12 4.17 -29.36 31.57
C SER A 12 4.94 -29.07 30.28
N THR A 13 6.03 -29.81 29.99
CA THR A 13 6.89 -29.61 28.82
C THR A 13 6.17 -29.90 27.49
N ILE A 14 5.17 -30.78 27.52
CA ILE A 14 4.34 -31.12 26.36
C ILE A 14 3.36 -29.99 26.03
N LYS A 15 2.79 -29.30 27.03
CA LYS A 15 1.88 -28.16 26.79
C LYS A 15 2.58 -27.00 26.08
N SER A 16 3.74 -26.54 26.57
CA SER A 16 4.50 -25.45 25.91
C SER A 16 4.96 -25.82 24.49
N SER A 17 5.30 -27.08 24.25
CA SER A 17 5.69 -27.59 22.92
C SER A 17 4.53 -27.83 21.95
N ILE A 18 3.28 -27.78 22.44
CA ILE A 18 2.06 -27.84 21.63
C ILE A 18 1.53 -26.42 21.37
N ASP A 19 1.52 -25.54 22.37
CA ASP A 19 1.08 -24.14 22.21
C ASP A 19 1.91 -23.40 21.16
N ASN A 20 3.24 -23.56 21.14
CA ASN A 20 4.10 -22.97 20.11
C ASN A 20 3.80 -23.53 18.70
N ARG A 21 3.31 -24.77 18.59
CA ARG A 21 2.90 -25.38 17.31
C ARG A 21 1.52 -24.93 16.83
N LEU A 22 0.63 -24.51 17.74
CA LEU A 22 -0.71 -24.00 17.42
C LEU A 22 -0.71 -22.52 16.99
N HIS A 23 0.32 -21.75 17.33
CA HIS A 23 0.49 -20.39 16.81
C HIS A 23 0.96 -20.38 15.35
N GLY A 24 1.94 -21.23 15.00
CA GLY A 24 2.38 -21.37 13.59
C GLY A 24 1.30 -21.91 12.65
N ARG A 25 0.41 -22.79 13.13
CA ARG A 25 -0.70 -23.34 12.31
C ARG A 25 -1.83 -22.34 12.04
N ARG A 26 -2.19 -21.46 12.99
CA ARG A 26 -3.21 -20.42 12.75
C ARG A 26 -2.81 -19.54 11.58
N HIS A 27 -1.59 -19.01 11.61
CA HIS A 27 -1.05 -18.15 10.55
C HIS A 27 -1.03 -18.81 9.15
N ILE A 28 -0.88 -20.14 9.05
CA ILE A 28 -0.90 -20.87 7.77
C ILE A 28 -2.33 -21.09 7.27
N VAL A 29 -3.27 -21.44 8.16
CA VAL A 29 -4.69 -21.64 7.81
C VAL A 29 -5.32 -20.31 7.39
N ASP A 30 -5.03 -19.22 8.10
CA ASP A 30 -5.51 -17.87 7.78
C ASP A 30 -4.98 -17.42 6.41
N VAL A 31 -3.70 -17.67 6.10
CA VAL A 31 -3.11 -17.38 4.78
C VAL A 31 -3.77 -18.21 3.67
N GLN A 32 -4.05 -19.51 3.89
CA GLN A 32 -4.75 -20.34 2.91
C GLN A 32 -6.18 -19.85 2.65
N GLU A 33 -6.90 -19.40 3.68
CA GLU A 33 -8.25 -18.83 3.50
C GLU A 33 -8.20 -17.49 2.75
N LEU A 34 -7.22 -16.63 3.06
CA LEU A 34 -6.98 -15.37 2.36
C LEU A 34 -6.58 -15.58 0.89
N GLU A 35 -5.70 -16.54 0.59
CA GLU A 35 -5.40 -16.94 -0.79
C GLU A 35 -6.64 -17.43 -1.54
N LEU A 36 -7.49 -18.24 -0.88
CA LEU A 36 -8.74 -18.70 -1.48
C LEU A 36 -9.74 -17.56 -1.70
N LYS A 37 -9.73 -16.50 -0.87
CA LYS A 37 -10.50 -15.27 -1.10
C LYS A 37 -9.94 -14.47 -2.30
N LEU A 38 -8.61 -14.30 -2.38
CA LEU A 38 -7.95 -13.64 -3.52
C LEU A 38 -8.21 -14.37 -4.84
N ARG A 39 -8.12 -15.72 -4.86
CA ARG A 39 -8.43 -16.55 -6.03
C ARG A 39 -9.91 -16.54 -6.46
N LYS A 40 -10.83 -16.07 -5.59
CA LYS A 40 -12.24 -15.84 -5.96
C LYS A 40 -12.43 -14.49 -6.67
N ILE A 41 -11.61 -13.49 -6.34
CA ILE A 41 -11.57 -12.20 -7.04
C ILE A 41 -11.00 -12.39 -8.46
N SER A 42 -9.99 -13.25 -8.61
CA SER A 42 -9.32 -13.50 -9.91
C SER A 42 -10.11 -14.39 -10.90
N ARG A 43 -11.43 -14.54 -10.75
CA ARG A 43 -12.27 -15.39 -11.61
C ARG A 43 -13.00 -14.66 -12.74
N ASP A 44 -12.87 -13.33 -12.83
CA ASP A 44 -13.50 -12.57 -13.90
C ASP A 44 -12.68 -12.69 -15.21
N GLU A 45 -13.23 -13.47 -16.14
CA GLU A 45 -12.95 -13.55 -17.57
C GLU A 45 -11.48 -13.68 -18.03
N SER A 46 -11.08 -14.92 -18.32
CA SER A 46 -9.88 -15.27 -19.06
C SER A 46 -9.97 -14.84 -20.55
N SER A 47 -9.80 -13.55 -20.83
CA SER A 47 -9.38 -13.11 -22.16
C SER A 47 -7.88 -13.36 -22.33
N ARG A 48 -7.45 -13.82 -23.52
CA ARG A 48 -6.01 -13.85 -23.87
C ARG A 48 -5.50 -12.41 -23.92
N PHE A 49 -4.93 -11.95 -22.81
CA PHE A 49 -4.60 -10.55 -22.56
C PHE A 49 -3.97 -9.86 -23.78
N ARG A 50 -4.71 -8.89 -24.36
CA ARG A 50 -4.08 -7.76 -25.06
C ARG A 50 -3.40 -6.88 -24.00
N ARG A 51 -2.30 -7.38 -23.44
CA ARG A 51 -1.51 -6.71 -22.41
C ARG A 51 -0.87 -5.47 -23.04
N ARG A 52 -1.48 -4.29 -22.85
CA ARG A 52 -0.74 -3.03 -23.02
C ARG A 52 0.15 -2.92 -21.78
N VAL A 53 1.37 -3.41 -21.89
CA VAL A 53 2.42 -3.13 -20.90
C VAL A 53 2.64 -1.62 -20.90
N LEU A 54 2.35 -0.96 -19.78
CA LEU A 54 2.64 0.45 -19.62
C LEU A 54 4.16 0.62 -19.46
N SER A 55 4.74 1.52 -20.25
CA SER A 55 6.12 1.96 -20.04
C SER A 55 6.18 2.91 -18.83
N SER A 56 7.34 3.01 -18.21
CA SER A 56 7.67 4.09 -17.26
C SER A 56 7.54 5.50 -17.86
N ASP A 57 7.51 5.59 -19.20
CA ASP A 57 7.34 6.83 -19.96
C ASP A 57 5.87 7.26 -20.18
N GLU A 58 4.88 6.56 -19.61
CA GLU A 58 3.48 6.94 -19.72
C GLU A 58 3.19 8.18 -18.84
N PRO A 59 2.40 9.18 -19.31
CA PRO A 59 2.06 10.36 -18.51
C PRO A 59 1.02 10.04 -17.42
N ILE A 60 1.48 9.54 -16.27
CA ILE A 60 0.64 9.21 -15.10
C ILE A 60 0.45 10.44 -14.19
N ILE A 61 -0.77 10.69 -13.73
CA ILE A 61 -1.07 11.74 -12.75
C ILE A 61 -1.25 11.14 -11.35
N PHE A 62 -0.36 11.47 -10.41
CA PHE A 62 -0.45 11.07 -9.02
C PHE A 62 -1.07 12.18 -8.17
N ILE A 63 -2.15 11.88 -7.44
CA ILE A 63 -2.78 12.79 -6.48
C ILE A 63 -2.44 12.31 -5.07
N GLY A 64 -1.77 13.15 -4.30
CA GLY A 64 -1.35 12.84 -2.94
C GLY A 64 -1.63 13.99 -1.96
N GLY A 65 -1.30 13.75 -0.70
CA GLY A 65 -1.37 14.72 0.39
C GLY A 65 -1.85 14.05 1.67
N ILE A 66 -1.91 14.81 2.76
CA ILE A 66 -2.47 14.29 4.01
C ILE A 66 -3.95 13.90 3.81
N PRO A 67 -4.40 12.75 4.34
CA PRO A 67 -5.81 12.38 4.29
C PRO A 67 -6.69 13.51 4.86
N ARG A 68 -7.89 13.69 4.31
CA ARG A 68 -8.83 14.80 4.62
C ARG A 68 -8.45 16.18 4.05
N SER A 69 -7.34 16.33 3.33
CA SER A 69 -7.01 17.55 2.56
C SER A 69 -7.85 17.78 1.29
N GLY A 70 -8.80 16.89 0.97
CA GLY A 70 -9.65 17.03 -0.22
C GLY A 70 -9.17 16.26 -1.46
N THR A 71 -8.25 15.30 -1.31
CA THR A 71 -7.76 14.42 -2.39
C THR A 71 -8.89 13.73 -3.17
N THR A 72 -9.94 13.26 -2.51
CA THR A 72 -11.12 12.66 -3.17
C THR A 72 -11.95 13.68 -3.96
N LEU A 73 -11.96 14.97 -3.58
CA LEU A 73 -12.62 16.03 -4.35
C LEU A 73 -11.82 16.36 -5.61
N MET A 74 -10.50 16.53 -5.49
CA MET A 74 -9.63 16.79 -6.63
C MET A 74 -9.66 15.65 -7.65
N ARG A 75 -9.72 14.41 -7.15
CA ARG A 75 -10.03 13.22 -7.94
C ARG A 75 -11.34 13.43 -8.71
N ALA A 76 -12.48 13.54 -8.02
CA ALA A 76 -13.80 13.68 -8.64
C ALA A 76 -13.94 14.85 -9.64
N MET A 77 -13.17 15.92 -9.48
CA MET A 77 -13.06 17.00 -10.48
C MET A 77 -12.36 16.53 -11.77
N LEU A 78 -11.27 15.77 -11.67
CA LEU A 78 -10.58 15.17 -12.81
C LEU A 78 -11.42 14.08 -13.48
N ASP A 79 -12.14 13.24 -12.72
CA ASP A 79 -13.08 12.22 -13.23
C ASP A 79 -14.10 12.77 -14.26
N SER A 80 -14.42 14.07 -14.15
CA SER A 80 -15.40 14.74 -15.03
C SER A 80 -14.87 15.03 -16.45
N HIS A 81 -13.55 14.99 -16.65
CA HIS A 81 -12.94 15.31 -17.94
C HIS A 81 -12.97 14.08 -18.87
N PRO A 82 -13.44 14.20 -20.14
CA PRO A 82 -13.63 13.05 -21.03
C PRO A 82 -12.35 12.25 -21.27
N ASP A 83 -11.20 12.91 -21.43
CA ASP A 83 -9.89 12.28 -21.65
C ASP A 83 -9.13 11.87 -20.36
N ILE A 84 -9.66 12.22 -19.18
CA ILE A 84 -9.05 11.90 -17.86
C ILE A 84 -10.10 11.16 -17.03
N ARG A 85 -10.60 10.03 -17.54
CA ARG A 85 -11.52 9.21 -16.77
C ARG A 85 -10.74 8.46 -15.70
N TRP A 86 -11.00 8.83 -14.45
CA TRP A 86 -10.41 8.20 -13.28
C TRP A 86 -10.66 6.71 -13.23
N HIS A 87 -9.63 5.95 -12.84
CA HIS A 87 -9.84 4.56 -12.49
C HIS A 87 -10.38 4.43 -11.05
N CYS A 88 -11.71 4.52 -10.94
CA CYS A 88 -12.43 3.63 -10.07
C CYS A 88 -13.76 3.29 -10.73
N THR A 89 -14.01 2.00 -10.88
CA THR A 89 -15.23 1.49 -11.50
C THR A 89 -16.44 1.94 -10.69
N ARG A 90 -17.42 2.57 -11.34
CA ARG A 90 -18.71 2.94 -10.72
C ARG A 90 -19.50 1.70 -10.26
N LYS A 91 -19.12 1.12 -9.11
CA LYS A 91 -20.08 0.54 -8.18
C LYS A 91 -20.48 1.64 -7.22
N LEU A 92 -21.71 2.11 -7.38
CA LEU A 92 -22.30 3.28 -6.72
C LEU A 92 -22.58 3.06 -5.21
N SER A 93 -21.80 2.22 -4.54
CA SER A 93 -22.13 1.63 -3.22
C SER A 93 -21.06 1.77 -2.13
N GLU A 94 -19.82 2.18 -2.44
CA GLU A 94 -18.73 2.32 -1.43
C GLU A 94 -18.04 3.69 -1.44
N PHE A 95 -18.86 4.74 -1.35
CA PHE A 95 -18.52 6.17 -1.45
C PHE A 95 -17.48 6.74 -0.45
N LEU A 96 -16.95 5.96 0.51
CA LEU A 96 -16.19 6.51 1.63
C LEU A 96 -14.73 6.03 1.79
N SER A 97 -14.32 4.92 1.15
CA SER A 97 -12.93 4.41 1.27
C SER A 97 -12.49 3.36 0.24
N GLY A 98 -13.38 2.75 -0.54
CA GLY A 98 -13.08 1.57 -1.37
C GLY A 98 -12.30 1.83 -2.68
N GLU A 99 -11.81 3.05 -2.90
CA GLU A 99 -11.28 3.53 -4.19
C GLU A 99 -9.78 3.90 -4.12
N GLU A 100 -9.08 3.53 -3.05
CA GLU A 100 -7.63 3.69 -2.88
C GLU A 100 -6.95 2.34 -3.12
N THR A 101 -5.88 2.29 -3.91
CA THR A 101 -5.23 1.01 -4.22
C THR A 101 -4.67 0.36 -2.96
N SER A 102 -4.22 1.16 -1.99
CA SER A 102 -3.62 0.78 -0.70
C SER A 102 -2.33 -0.07 -0.79
N ILE A 103 -2.14 -0.80 -1.87
CA ILE A 103 -0.98 -1.66 -2.18
C ILE A 103 0.19 -0.82 -2.69
N ILE A 104 -0.07 0.21 -3.51
CA ILE A 104 0.98 1.13 -4.00
C ILE A 104 1.74 1.79 -2.84
N PRO A 105 1.08 2.47 -1.86
CA PRO A 105 1.80 3.06 -0.73
C PRO A 105 2.48 2.00 0.16
N ALA A 106 1.93 0.80 0.31
CA ALA A 106 2.56 -0.27 1.07
C ALA A 106 3.89 -0.75 0.46
N ILE A 107 3.97 -0.82 -0.87
CA ILE A 107 5.20 -1.22 -1.58
C ILE A 107 6.20 -0.07 -1.69
N LEU A 108 5.73 1.19 -1.79
CA LEU A 108 6.60 2.36 -1.66
C LEU A 108 7.26 2.42 -0.28
N TYR A 109 6.50 2.17 0.79
CA TYR A 109 7.02 2.04 2.16
C TYR A 109 8.02 0.88 2.29
N MET A 110 7.70 -0.31 1.77
CA MET A 110 8.64 -1.44 1.78
C MET A 110 9.95 -1.13 1.03
N ARG A 111 9.86 -0.45 -0.11
CA ARG A 111 11.00 0.02 -0.91
C ARG A 111 11.83 1.09 -0.19
N GLU A 112 11.21 1.91 0.64
CA GLU A 112 11.90 2.86 1.51
C GLU A 112 12.69 2.15 2.62
N GLN A 113 12.14 1.11 3.24
CA GLN A 113 12.86 0.30 4.24
C GLN A 113 14.09 -0.43 3.67
N TRP A 114 14.16 -0.64 2.34
CA TRP A 114 15.35 -1.16 1.67
C TRP A 114 16.41 -0.10 1.38
N ALA A 115 16.10 1.19 1.51
CA ALA A 115 17.05 2.30 1.34
C ALA A 115 17.87 2.57 2.62
N ASN A 116 18.22 1.52 3.36
CA ASN A 116 19.04 1.53 4.57
C ASN A 116 20.41 0.91 4.27
N ASP A 117 21.49 1.43 4.85
CA ASP A 117 22.88 1.00 4.58
C ASP A 117 23.09 -0.51 4.69
N TYR A 118 22.45 -1.15 5.68
CA TYR A 118 22.48 -2.60 5.84
C TYR A 118 21.91 -3.35 4.63
N MET A 119 20.76 -2.91 4.11
CA MET A 119 20.12 -3.50 2.93
C MET A 119 20.90 -3.18 1.65
N VAL A 120 21.50 -2.00 1.54
CA VAL A 120 22.41 -1.64 0.44
C VAL A 120 23.63 -2.58 0.40
N ASN A 121 24.23 -2.88 1.55
CA ASN A 121 25.34 -3.84 1.65
C ASN A 121 24.93 -5.27 1.26
N VAL A 122 23.76 -5.74 1.70
CA VAL A 122 23.23 -7.06 1.31
C VAL A 122 22.85 -7.12 -0.18
N ALA A 123 22.31 -6.03 -0.74
CA ALA A 123 21.99 -5.90 -2.16
C ALA A 123 23.27 -5.93 -3.03
N ASN A 124 24.34 -5.23 -2.61
CA ASN A 124 25.64 -5.27 -3.25
C ASN A 124 26.24 -6.70 -3.27
N LEU A 125 26.15 -7.44 -2.17
CA LEU A 125 26.63 -8.83 -2.09
C LEU A 125 25.82 -9.81 -2.97
N SER A 126 24.57 -9.47 -3.31
CA SER A 126 23.69 -10.28 -4.17
C SER A 126 23.62 -9.80 -5.62
N GLY A 127 24.36 -8.75 -5.98
CA GLY A 127 24.34 -8.15 -7.32
C GLY A 127 23.05 -7.37 -7.64
N ILE A 128 22.19 -7.13 -6.66
CA ILE A 128 20.94 -6.39 -6.84
C ILE A 128 21.24 -4.89 -6.82
N THR A 129 21.21 -4.25 -7.98
CA THR A 129 21.42 -2.81 -8.09
C THR A 129 20.18 -2.00 -7.72
N GLN A 130 20.36 -0.76 -7.26
CA GLN A 130 19.26 0.20 -7.10
C GLN A 130 18.45 0.37 -8.40
N THR A 131 19.10 0.36 -9.56
CA THR A 131 18.43 0.43 -10.87
C THR A 131 17.56 -0.78 -11.17
N THR A 132 17.87 -1.95 -10.61
CA THR A 132 17.05 -3.16 -10.73
C THR A 132 15.84 -3.09 -9.81
N LEU A 133 16.02 -2.63 -8.57
CA LEU A 133 14.91 -2.41 -7.63
C LEU A 133 13.95 -1.34 -8.13
N ASP A 134 14.45 -0.17 -8.56
CA ASP A 134 13.63 0.91 -9.10
C ASP A 134 12.84 0.45 -10.35
N LYS A 135 13.43 -0.37 -11.25
CA LYS A 135 12.72 -1.00 -12.38
C LYS A 135 11.67 -2.03 -11.96
N ALA A 136 11.96 -2.87 -10.96
CA ALA A 136 11.01 -3.85 -10.47
C ALA A 136 9.79 -3.16 -9.81
N THR A 137 10.03 -2.12 -9.01
CA THR A 137 8.98 -1.29 -8.42
C THR A 137 8.19 -0.54 -9.49
N SER A 138 8.84 -0.03 -10.55
CA SER A 138 8.15 0.65 -11.66
C SER A 138 7.18 -0.28 -12.39
N ALA A 139 7.63 -1.47 -12.76
CA ALA A 139 6.81 -2.48 -13.43
C ALA A 139 5.63 -2.90 -12.56
N PHE A 140 5.84 -3.09 -11.25
CA PHE A 140 4.78 -3.43 -10.31
C PHE A 140 3.70 -2.33 -10.22
N ILE A 141 4.10 -1.06 -10.04
CA ILE A 141 3.18 0.07 -9.98
C ILE A 141 2.43 0.22 -11.32
N SER A 142 3.14 0.10 -12.44
CA SER A 142 2.57 0.12 -13.79
C SER A 142 1.50 -0.96 -13.99
N GLU A 143 1.76 -2.21 -13.60
CA GLU A 143 0.78 -3.29 -13.77
C GLU A 143 -0.45 -3.12 -12.86
N ILE A 144 -0.32 -2.57 -11.65
CA ILE A 144 -1.51 -2.21 -10.85
C ILE A 144 -2.32 -1.11 -11.56
N ILE A 145 -1.66 -0.02 -11.97
CA ILE A 145 -2.34 1.10 -12.61
C ILE A 145 -2.97 0.69 -13.95
N ALA A 146 -2.34 -0.20 -14.71
CA ALA A 146 -2.86 -0.75 -15.96
C ALA A 146 -4.10 -1.62 -15.75
N ASN A 147 -4.08 -2.54 -14.77
CA ASN A 147 -5.07 -3.61 -14.70
C ASN A 147 -6.20 -3.37 -13.68
N HIS A 148 -6.11 -2.34 -12.82
CA HIS A 148 -7.17 -2.11 -11.84
C HIS A 148 -8.60 -1.83 -12.39
N GLY A 149 -8.90 -1.45 -13.64
CA GLY A 149 -8.09 -0.85 -14.73
C GLY A 149 -8.63 -0.82 -16.19
N PRO A 150 -9.94 -0.71 -16.53
CA PRO A 150 -10.33 -0.36 -17.91
C PRO A 150 -9.60 0.90 -18.42
N MET A 151 -8.89 0.75 -19.55
CA MET A 151 -7.90 1.70 -20.04
C MET A 151 -8.48 3.00 -20.62
N VAL A 152 -7.72 4.08 -20.46
CA VAL A 152 -8.07 5.47 -20.82
C VAL A 152 -6.86 6.22 -21.38
N THR A 153 -7.07 7.38 -21.99
CA THR A 153 -6.02 8.21 -22.64
C THR A 153 -5.01 8.80 -21.64
N ARG A 154 -5.42 9.07 -20.40
CA ARG A 154 -4.54 9.57 -19.33
C ARG A 154 -4.81 8.81 -18.04
N LEU A 155 -3.79 8.14 -17.53
CA LEU A 155 -3.87 7.35 -16.31
C LEU A 155 -3.59 8.21 -15.08
N CYS A 156 -4.24 7.85 -13.98
CA CYS A 156 -4.17 8.61 -12.74
C CYS A 156 -4.38 7.71 -11.52
N ASN A 157 -3.70 8.04 -10.42
CA ASN A 157 -3.68 7.27 -9.18
C ASN A 157 -3.74 8.21 -7.95
N LYS A 158 -4.59 7.88 -6.97
CA LYS A 158 -4.85 8.68 -5.76
C LYS A 158 -4.77 7.75 -4.58
N ASP A 159 -3.62 7.80 -3.92
CA ASP A 159 -3.33 7.15 -2.67
C ASP A 159 -2.65 8.24 -1.81
N PRO A 160 -3.26 8.77 -0.73
CA PRO A 160 -2.81 9.99 -0.06
C PRO A 160 -1.32 10.00 0.27
N TYR A 161 -0.82 8.87 0.79
CA TYR A 161 0.58 8.66 1.19
C TYR A 161 1.60 8.62 0.03
N THR A 162 1.18 8.56 -1.24
CA THR A 162 2.12 8.68 -2.38
C THR A 162 2.81 10.04 -2.42
N ALA A 163 2.27 11.06 -1.74
CA ALA A 163 2.91 12.37 -1.60
C ALA A 163 4.30 12.29 -0.94
N SER A 164 4.49 11.43 0.06
CA SER A 164 5.80 11.24 0.71
C SER A 164 6.86 10.64 -0.23
N TYR A 165 6.42 10.04 -1.35
CA TYR A 165 7.27 9.34 -2.31
C TYR A 165 7.41 10.07 -3.65
N ILE A 166 7.04 11.36 -3.74
CA ILE A 166 7.10 12.14 -4.99
C ILE A 166 8.51 12.13 -5.60
N ALA A 167 9.57 12.27 -4.80
CA ALA A 167 10.95 12.25 -5.30
C ALA A 167 11.33 10.90 -5.95
N PHE A 168 10.82 9.79 -5.40
CA PHE A 168 11.00 8.46 -5.97
C PHE A 168 10.17 8.28 -7.24
N LEU A 169 8.88 8.64 -7.19
CA LEU A 169 7.98 8.51 -8.33
C LEU A 169 8.43 9.36 -9.52
N THR A 170 8.91 10.58 -9.30
CA THR A 170 9.47 11.45 -10.35
C THR A 170 10.71 10.83 -11.01
N ARG A 171 11.57 10.16 -10.23
CA ARG A 171 12.76 9.47 -10.76
C ARG A 171 12.39 8.25 -11.61
N VAL A 172 11.34 7.53 -11.22
CA VAL A 172 10.91 6.28 -11.86
C VAL A 172 10.00 6.52 -13.07
N PHE A 173 9.15 7.55 -13.01
CA PHE A 173 8.20 7.93 -14.04
C PHE A 173 8.51 9.36 -14.51
N PRO A 174 9.48 9.59 -15.42
CA PRO A 174 9.97 10.94 -15.74
C PRO A 174 8.93 11.87 -16.39
N LYS A 175 7.81 11.34 -16.88
CA LYS A 175 6.68 12.09 -17.45
C LYS A 175 5.47 12.17 -16.52
N SER A 176 5.56 11.67 -15.28
CA SER A 176 4.47 11.78 -14.32
C SER A 176 4.23 13.23 -13.89
N LYS A 177 3.01 13.50 -13.44
CA LYS A 177 2.64 14.78 -12.83
C LYS A 177 2.09 14.53 -11.43
N HIS A 178 2.49 15.37 -10.48
CA HIS A 178 2.10 15.24 -9.08
C HIS A 178 1.19 16.40 -8.68
N ILE A 179 0.06 16.07 -8.04
CA ILE A 179 -0.90 17.03 -7.51
C ILE A 179 -0.94 16.84 -5.99
N LEU A 180 -0.28 17.75 -5.27
CA LEU A 180 -0.22 17.75 -3.81
C LEU A 180 -1.39 18.58 -3.24
N MET A 181 -2.30 17.91 -2.52
CA MET A 181 -3.42 18.58 -1.88
C MET A 181 -3.03 19.14 -0.51
N ILE A 182 -2.92 20.47 -0.43
CA ILE A 182 -2.64 21.21 0.78
C ILE A 182 -3.94 21.79 1.35
N ARG A 183 -4.14 21.63 2.66
CA ARG A 183 -5.24 22.19 3.44
C ARG A 183 -4.72 22.56 4.83
N ASP A 184 -5.34 23.55 5.49
CA ASP A 184 -5.03 23.92 6.87
C ASP A 184 -5.02 22.68 7.78
N ALA A 185 -3.89 22.47 8.47
CA ALA A 185 -3.67 21.34 9.37
C ALA A 185 -4.74 21.26 10.47
N ARG A 186 -5.22 22.41 10.96
CA ARG A 186 -6.29 22.45 11.98
C ARG A 186 -7.58 21.86 11.44
N ALA A 187 -7.91 22.13 10.16
CA ALA A 187 -9.09 21.60 9.50
C ALA A 187 -8.98 20.12 9.13
N THR A 188 -7.79 19.63 8.76
CA THR A 188 -7.55 18.20 8.53
C THR A 188 -7.64 17.42 9.83
N ILE A 189 -6.89 17.83 10.87
CA ILE A 189 -6.88 17.20 12.20
C ILE A 189 -8.29 17.16 12.80
N HIS A 190 -9.03 18.28 12.77
CA HIS A 190 -10.41 18.32 13.23
C HIS A 190 -11.29 17.32 12.47
N SER A 191 -11.20 17.25 11.13
CA SER A 191 -11.94 16.26 10.33
C SER A 191 -11.51 14.80 10.58
N ILE A 192 -10.28 14.54 11.02
CA ILE A 192 -9.79 13.20 11.36
C ILE A 192 -10.39 12.74 12.69
N ALA A 193 -10.37 13.61 13.69
CA ALA A 193 -10.88 13.33 15.03
C ALA A 193 -12.41 13.22 15.07
N ASP A 194 -13.14 14.20 14.52
CA ASP A 194 -14.61 14.23 14.46
C ASP A 194 -15.18 12.98 13.79
N ARG A 195 -14.68 12.66 12.59
CA ARG A 195 -15.13 11.49 11.80
C ARG A 195 -14.44 10.18 12.18
N LYS A 196 -13.62 10.18 13.23
CA LYS A 196 -12.90 9.02 13.78
C LYS A 196 -12.19 8.18 12.72
N VAL A 197 -11.57 8.83 11.73
CA VAL A 197 -10.94 8.15 10.58
C VAL A 197 -9.75 7.32 11.08
N PRO A 198 -9.57 6.05 10.67
CA PRO A 198 -8.39 5.26 10.99
C PRO A 198 -7.22 5.70 10.12
N ILE A 199 -6.25 6.39 10.73
CA ILE A 199 -5.02 6.85 10.08
C ILE A 199 -3.86 6.40 10.98
N VAL A 200 -2.93 5.64 10.44
CA VAL A 200 -1.76 5.16 11.17
C VAL A 200 -0.91 6.37 11.59
N GLY A 201 -0.48 6.40 12.85
CA GLY A 201 0.32 7.50 13.42
C GLY A 201 -0.46 8.65 14.06
N TYR A 202 -1.76 8.82 13.76
CA TYR A 202 -2.56 9.91 14.35
C TYR A 202 -3.22 9.52 15.68
N ASN A 203 -2.88 10.24 16.76
CA ASN A 203 -3.59 10.14 18.03
C ASN A 203 -4.83 11.05 18.03
N ARG A 204 -6.03 10.46 17.95
CA ARG A 204 -7.30 11.20 17.88
C ARG A 204 -7.62 12.02 19.13
N SER A 205 -6.99 11.72 20.27
CA SER A 205 -7.17 12.44 21.53
C SER A 205 -6.14 13.56 21.73
N ASP A 206 -5.05 13.56 20.94
CA ASP A 206 -3.95 14.53 21.05
C ASP A 206 -3.78 15.29 19.74
N PHE A 207 -4.32 16.51 19.73
CA PHE A 207 -4.23 17.43 18.60
C PHE A 207 -2.81 17.95 18.38
N GLN A 208 -1.97 18.04 19.43
CA GLN A 208 -0.61 18.54 19.30
C GLN A 208 0.28 17.49 18.63
N ALA A 209 0.25 16.24 19.11
CA ALA A 209 0.95 15.13 18.46
C ALA A 209 0.49 14.94 17.00
N SER A 210 -0.81 15.10 16.72
CA SER A 210 -1.35 15.07 15.36
C SER A 210 -0.81 16.20 14.47
N PHE A 211 -0.60 17.40 15.03
CA PHE A 211 -0.06 18.56 14.31
C PHE A 211 1.44 18.40 14.02
N ASP A 212 2.21 17.93 14.99
CA ASP A 212 3.65 17.71 14.84
C ASP A 212 3.94 16.57 13.86
N PHE A 213 3.15 15.49 13.89
CA PHE A 213 3.19 14.44 12.86
C PHE A 213 2.89 15.00 11.46
N GLN A 214 1.83 15.81 11.32
CA GLN A 214 1.47 16.41 10.04
C GLN A 214 2.56 17.36 9.51
N ARG A 215 3.27 18.07 10.40
CA ARG A 215 4.41 18.91 10.05
C ARG A 215 5.60 18.08 9.57
N GLN A 216 5.89 16.95 10.21
CA GLN A 216 6.98 16.06 9.79
C GLN A 216 6.74 15.50 8.38
N CYS A 217 5.53 15.03 8.08
CA CYS A 217 5.20 14.43 6.78
C CYS A 217 5.23 15.37 5.55
N LEU A 218 5.31 16.70 5.74
CA LEU A 218 5.34 17.69 4.65
C LEU A 218 6.72 18.32 4.41
N PHE A 219 7.64 18.18 5.36
CA PHE A 219 8.91 18.93 5.38
C PHE A 219 10.15 18.08 5.71
N SER A 220 10.02 16.74 5.67
CA SER A 220 11.15 15.79 5.64
C SER A 220 11.54 15.44 4.22
#